data_AF-A0A076HP94-F1
#
_entry.id   AF-A0A076HP94-F1
#
_cell.length_a   1.000
_cell.length_b   1.000
_cell.length_c   1.000
_cell.angle_alpha   90.00
_cell.angle_beta   90.00
_cell.angle_gamma   90.00
#
_symmetry.space_group_name_H-M   'P 1'
#
loop_
_entity.id
_entity.type
_entity.pdbx_description
1 polymer ?
#
loop_
_entity_poly.entity_id
_entity_poly.type
_entity_poly.pdbx_seq_one_letter_code
_entity_poly.pdbx_strand_id
1 'polypeptide(L)'
;MLSFSPSARTGILLLAAASLTLPACNRQQPVDETAAPVVSNEKPTPGPSLLSLADSSAAALLLPYGRQYPASGVVLHTRHGDIRVKLYDDTPIHKANFLLLSRRGVFDESVFNRVVKGFAVQGGSSEHRTIRLNRYRLPPELRPAHFHRRGALGMARYDDEQNPGKLSSSTDFYFVQGSTMTPAQSQAMAGRILTPEQQRVYATVGGVPSLDGRYTVFGEITEGLDVMDKIANEPVDAYKWPLKDVGIRMEILP
;
A
#
# COMPACT_ATOMS: atom_id res chain seq x y z
N MET A 1 1.44 3.51 -22.46
CA MET A 1 1.55 4.23 -21.17
C MET A 1 0.74 3.46 -20.15
N LEU A 2 1.36 2.93 -19.09
CA LEU A 2 0.63 2.19 -18.05
C LEU A 2 0.08 3.20 -17.04
N SER A 3 -1.19 3.53 -17.20
CA SER A 3 -1.97 4.28 -16.22
C SER A 3 -2.46 3.30 -15.16
N PHE A 4 -2.10 3.53 -13.90
CA PHE A 4 -2.89 3.00 -12.80
C PHE A 4 -4.15 3.86 -12.80
N SER A 5 -5.34 3.26 -12.97
CA SER A 5 -6.61 3.98 -12.92
C SER A 5 -7.40 3.47 -11.71
N PRO A 6 -7.89 4.35 -10.83
CA PRO A 6 -8.77 3.95 -9.75
C PRO A 6 -10.19 3.78 -10.30
N SER A 7 -10.68 2.55 -10.44
CA SER A 7 -12.10 2.30 -10.75
C SER A 7 -12.89 2.07 -9.46
N ALA A 8 -13.75 3.02 -9.10
CA ALA A 8 -14.73 2.86 -8.03
C ALA A 8 -15.86 1.91 -8.49
N ARG A 9 -16.22 0.95 -7.65
CA ARG A 9 -17.40 0.09 -7.86
C ARG A 9 -18.64 0.79 -7.33
N THR A 10 -19.54 1.20 -8.22
CA THR A 10 -20.89 1.65 -7.83
C THR A 10 -21.90 0.63 -8.34
N GLY A 11 -22.32 -0.30 -7.48
CA GLY A 11 -23.39 -1.25 -7.77
C GLY A 11 -24.66 -0.85 -7.02
N ILE A 12 -25.65 -0.32 -7.74
CA ILE A 12 -27.01 -0.05 -7.24
C ILE A 12 -27.78 -1.37 -7.23
N LEU A 13 -28.22 -1.82 -6.06
CA LEU A 13 -29.11 -2.98 -5.90
C LEU A 13 -30.54 -2.47 -5.66
N LEU A 14 -31.40 -2.62 -6.68
CA LEU A 14 -32.85 -2.43 -6.57
C LEU A 14 -33.47 -3.74 -6.06
N LEU A 15 -34.03 -3.73 -4.84
CA LEU A 15 -34.88 -4.82 -4.35
C LEU A 15 -36.35 -4.36 -4.33
N ALA A 16 -37.17 -5.13 -5.04
CA ALA A 16 -38.61 -5.01 -5.07
C ALA A 16 -39.23 -5.53 -3.76
N ALA A 17 -40.22 -4.78 -3.26
CA ALA A 17 -41.00 -5.10 -2.07
C ALA A 17 -42.06 -6.17 -2.36
N ALA A 18 -42.25 -7.10 -1.41
CA ALA A 18 -43.46 -7.90 -1.29
C ALA A 18 -43.80 -8.07 0.19
N SER A 19 -44.90 -7.45 0.59
CA SER A 19 -45.44 -7.45 1.95
C SER A 19 -46.33 -8.66 2.17
N LEU A 20 -46.06 -9.45 3.21
CA LEU A 20 -46.97 -10.47 3.75
C LEU A 20 -46.90 -10.41 5.28
N THR A 21 -47.97 -9.94 5.88
CA THR A 21 -48.17 -9.80 7.34
C THR A 21 -48.77 -11.06 7.93
N LEU A 22 -48.16 -11.63 8.97
CA LEU A 22 -48.78 -12.57 9.92
C LEU A 22 -48.15 -12.39 11.33
N PRO A 23 -48.86 -12.79 12.41
CA PRO A 23 -48.99 -11.98 13.62
C PRO A 23 -47.94 -12.23 14.70
N ALA A 24 -47.79 -11.21 15.55
CA ALA A 24 -46.94 -11.17 16.72
C ALA A 24 -47.28 -12.23 17.76
N CYS A 25 -46.28 -13.00 18.20
CA CYS A 25 -46.25 -13.67 19.49
C CYS A 25 -45.02 -13.19 20.26
N ASN A 26 -45.30 -12.41 21.29
CA ASN A 26 -44.39 -11.78 22.22
C ASN A 26 -43.72 -12.84 23.11
N ARG A 27 -42.44 -13.15 22.85
CA ARG A 27 -41.56 -13.87 23.78
C ARG A 27 -40.30 -13.03 23.95
N GLN A 28 -40.21 -12.33 25.07
CA GLN A 28 -39.05 -11.51 25.42
C GLN A 28 -37.80 -12.40 25.51
N GLN A 29 -36.90 -12.20 24.56
CA GLN A 29 -35.53 -12.69 24.60
C GLN A 29 -34.75 -11.78 25.55
N PRO A 30 -33.90 -12.30 26.46
CA PRO A 30 -33.07 -11.44 27.30
C PRO A 30 -32.21 -10.56 26.40
N VAL A 31 -32.37 -9.26 26.53
CA VAL A 31 -31.59 -8.26 25.82
C VAL A 31 -30.19 -8.32 26.42
N ASP A 32 -29.24 -8.83 25.64
CA ASP A 32 -27.83 -8.79 26.02
C ASP A 32 -27.44 -7.31 26.15
N GLU A 33 -27.05 -6.97 27.36
CA GLU A 33 -26.83 -5.63 27.85
C GLU A 33 -25.63 -5.03 27.11
N THR A 34 -25.94 -4.15 26.15
CA THR A 34 -25.08 -3.07 25.64
C THR A 34 -23.59 -3.21 25.99
N ALA A 35 -22.81 -3.86 25.12
CA ALA A 35 -21.38 -3.62 25.09
C ALA A 35 -21.18 -2.13 24.78
N ALA A 36 -20.85 -1.35 25.82
CA ALA A 36 -20.43 0.03 25.70
C ALA A 36 -19.32 0.14 24.64
N PRO A 37 -19.23 1.24 23.88
CA PRO A 37 -18.09 1.46 23.01
C PRO A 37 -16.84 1.37 23.88
N VAL A 38 -15.94 0.45 23.55
CA VAL A 38 -14.63 0.37 24.16
C VAL A 38 -13.91 1.65 23.77
N VAL A 39 -14.00 2.68 24.62
CA VAL A 39 -13.19 3.88 24.51
C VAL A 39 -11.77 3.43 24.80
N SER A 40 -10.99 3.18 23.75
CA SER A 40 -9.58 2.83 23.89
C SER A 40 -8.87 4.00 24.57
N ASN A 41 -8.42 3.79 25.81
CA ASN A 41 -7.55 4.70 26.57
C ASN A 41 -6.12 4.74 25.99
N GLU A 42 -5.96 4.55 24.69
CA GLU A 42 -4.67 4.74 24.03
C GLU A 42 -4.37 6.23 23.96
N LYS A 43 -3.19 6.63 24.45
CA LYS A 43 -2.67 7.97 24.19
C LYS A 43 -2.81 8.26 22.69
N PRO A 44 -3.26 9.46 22.29
CA PRO A 44 -3.39 9.78 20.87
C PRO A 44 -2.08 9.46 20.17
N THR A 45 -2.13 8.64 19.11
CA THR A 45 -0.93 8.33 18.33
C THR A 45 -0.24 9.65 17.97
N PRO A 46 1.07 9.80 18.21
CA PRO A 46 1.75 11.06 17.96
C PRO A 46 1.79 11.46 16.48
N GLY A 47 2.08 12.74 16.20
CA GLY A 47 2.32 13.27 14.85
C GLY A 47 1.18 14.14 14.29
N PRO A 48 1.33 14.63 13.05
CA PRO A 48 0.37 15.54 12.43
C PRO A 48 -1.01 14.90 12.27
N SER A 49 -2.06 15.73 12.23
CA SER A 49 -3.40 15.26 11.92
C SER A 49 -3.47 14.78 10.46
N LEU A 50 -4.04 13.60 10.25
CA LEU A 50 -4.30 13.03 8.93
C LEU A 50 -5.20 13.93 8.06
N LEU A 51 -6.01 14.78 8.69
CA LEU A 51 -6.89 15.73 8.00
C LEU A 51 -6.17 17.03 7.60
N SER A 52 -5.00 17.32 8.18
CA SER A 52 -4.21 18.52 7.86
C SER A 52 -3.19 18.32 6.75
N LEU A 53 -2.95 17.08 6.34
CA LEU A 53 -1.98 16.77 5.29
C LEU A 53 -2.53 17.17 3.92
N ALA A 54 -1.74 17.92 3.16
CA ALA A 54 -2.02 18.34 1.79
C ALA A 54 -0.73 18.26 0.97
N ASP A 55 -0.84 18.21 -0.37
CA ASP A 55 0.34 18.16 -1.26
C ASP A 55 1.39 19.25 -0.93
N SER A 56 0.93 20.45 -0.58
CA SER A 56 1.78 21.61 -0.27
C SER A 56 2.45 21.56 1.11
N SER A 57 1.91 20.77 2.06
CA SER A 57 2.34 20.75 3.46
C SER A 57 2.91 19.41 3.92
N ALA A 58 2.62 18.32 3.20
CA ALA A 58 2.92 16.96 3.64
C ALA A 58 4.41 16.79 3.96
N ALA A 59 5.31 17.19 3.06
CA ALA A 59 6.76 17.07 3.28
C ALA A 59 7.22 17.83 4.54
N ALA A 60 6.77 19.08 4.72
CA ALA A 60 7.14 19.92 5.85
C ALA A 60 6.64 19.37 7.20
N LEU A 61 5.50 18.69 7.21
CA LEU A 61 4.92 18.07 8.41
C LEU A 61 5.49 16.67 8.69
N LEU A 62 5.81 15.89 7.66
CA LEU A 62 6.29 14.51 7.78
C LEU A 62 7.76 14.44 8.18
N LEU A 63 8.63 15.32 7.65
CA LEU A 63 10.06 15.32 7.98
C LEU A 63 10.37 15.49 9.48
N PRO A 64 9.79 16.46 10.22
CA PRO A 64 10.01 16.54 11.66
C PRO A 64 9.39 15.34 12.41
N TYR A 65 8.22 14.87 11.97
CA TYR A 65 7.61 13.67 12.56
C TYR A 65 8.51 12.43 12.44
N GLY A 66 9.07 12.17 11.24
CA GLY A 66 9.97 11.03 11.02
C GLY A 66 11.24 11.09 11.85
N ARG A 67 11.77 12.29 12.11
CA ARG A 67 12.92 12.52 13.00
C ARG A 67 12.58 12.27 14.47
N GLN A 68 11.38 12.64 14.89
CA GLN A 68 10.92 12.47 16.27
C GLN A 68 10.51 11.02 16.59
N TYR A 69 9.97 10.30 15.60
CA TYR A 69 9.47 8.94 15.75
C TYR A 69 10.11 7.98 14.72
N PRO A 70 11.43 7.77 14.80
CA PRO A 70 12.13 6.89 13.87
C PRO A 70 11.66 5.43 14.02
N ALA A 71 11.98 4.63 13.01
CA ALA A 71 11.78 3.19 12.98
C ALA A 71 12.64 2.62 11.86
N SER A 72 13.12 1.39 12.00
CA SER A 72 13.90 0.71 10.95
C SER A 72 13.02 0.15 9.82
N GLY A 73 11.77 -0.18 10.12
CA GLY A 73 10.92 -0.93 9.20
C GLY A 73 9.52 -1.20 9.74
N VAL A 74 8.83 -2.14 9.08
CA VAL A 74 7.55 -2.69 9.51
C VAL A 74 7.47 -4.19 9.25
N VAL A 75 6.52 -4.87 9.88
CA VAL A 75 6.02 -6.18 9.47
C VAL A 75 4.57 -6.04 9.03
N LEU A 76 4.23 -6.63 7.88
CA LEU A 76 2.86 -6.77 7.42
C LEU A 76 2.41 -8.20 7.74
N HIS A 77 1.44 -8.33 8.64
CA HIS A 77 0.80 -9.61 8.90
C HIS A 77 -0.37 -9.82 7.92
N THR A 78 -0.42 -11.01 7.32
CA THR A 78 -1.48 -11.40 6.38
C THR A 78 -1.92 -12.83 6.66
N ARG A 79 -3.03 -13.26 6.03
CA ARG A 79 -3.45 -14.68 6.07
C ARG A 79 -2.47 -15.65 5.39
N HIS A 80 -1.46 -15.15 4.67
CA HIS A 80 -0.42 -15.95 4.02
C HIS A 80 0.88 -16.03 4.82
N GLY A 81 0.96 -15.31 5.93
CA GLY A 81 2.17 -15.12 6.73
C GLY A 81 2.60 -13.66 6.77
N ASP A 82 3.82 -13.47 7.25
CA ASP A 82 4.40 -12.15 7.54
C ASP A 82 5.36 -11.71 6.44
N ILE A 83 5.35 -10.41 6.15
CA ILE A 83 6.34 -9.76 5.27
C ILE A 83 7.09 -8.73 6.11
N ARG A 84 8.37 -8.96 6.35
CA ARG A 84 9.25 -8.00 7.04
C ARG A 84 9.84 -7.04 6.01
N VAL A 85 9.76 -5.75 6.29
CA VAL A 85 10.19 -4.68 5.38
C VAL A 85 11.16 -3.75 6.10
N LYS A 86 12.31 -3.49 5.46
CA LYS A 86 13.21 -2.39 5.81
C LYS A 86 12.81 -1.12 5.07
N LEU A 87 12.81 0.02 5.75
CA LEU A 87 12.54 1.35 5.16
C LEU A 87 13.82 2.17 5.05
N TYR A 88 14.04 2.81 3.89
CA TYR A 88 15.26 3.55 3.61
C TYR A 88 15.27 4.96 4.21
N ASP A 89 16.42 5.37 4.76
CA ASP A 89 16.58 6.68 5.41
C ASP A 89 16.75 7.84 4.44
N ASP A 90 17.22 7.58 3.23
CA ASP A 90 17.40 8.58 2.17
C ASP A 90 16.13 8.85 1.34
N THR A 91 15.00 8.23 1.72
CA THR A 91 13.63 8.57 1.29
C THR A 91 12.76 8.97 2.51
N PRO A 92 13.15 10.03 3.24
CA PRO A 92 12.60 10.34 4.55
C PRO A 92 11.11 10.72 4.52
N ILE A 93 10.60 11.32 3.44
CA ILE A 93 9.18 11.71 3.36
C ILE A 93 8.31 10.47 3.21
N HIS A 94 8.66 9.54 2.32
CA HIS A 94 7.92 8.29 2.14
C HIS A 94 8.01 7.41 3.38
N LYS A 95 9.20 7.29 3.98
CA LYS A 95 9.40 6.55 5.23
C LYS A 95 8.51 7.12 6.35
N ALA A 96 8.57 8.43 6.58
CA ALA A 96 7.77 9.08 7.62
C ALA A 96 6.26 8.96 7.36
N ASN A 97 5.80 9.11 6.12
CA ASN A 97 4.41 8.90 5.74
C ASN A 97 3.96 7.48 6.05
N PHE A 98 4.72 6.49 5.60
CA PHE A 98 4.38 5.08 5.77
C PHE A 98 4.29 4.70 7.26
N LEU A 99 5.23 5.19 8.08
CA LEU A 99 5.21 5.00 9.53
C LEU A 99 4.05 5.74 10.22
N LEU A 100 3.71 6.96 9.78
CA LEU A 100 2.54 7.69 10.30
C LEU A 100 1.26 6.90 10.06
N LEU A 101 1.01 6.49 8.82
CA LEU A 101 -0.21 5.78 8.44
C LEU A 101 -0.29 4.40 9.10
N SER A 102 0.84 3.71 9.23
CA SER A 102 0.92 2.44 9.98
C SER A 102 0.56 2.63 11.46
N ARG A 103 1.17 3.61 12.16
CA ARG A 103 0.86 3.87 13.58
C ARG A 103 -0.56 4.37 13.82
N ARG A 104 -1.18 4.95 12.79
CA ARG A 104 -2.57 5.43 12.82
C ARG A 104 -3.59 4.34 12.45
N GLY A 105 -3.16 3.12 12.16
CA GLY A 105 -4.03 2.01 11.76
C GLY A 105 -4.60 2.13 10.34
N VAL A 106 -4.15 3.10 9.54
CA VAL A 106 -4.71 3.34 8.19
C VAL A 106 -4.49 2.12 7.29
N PHE A 107 -3.33 1.47 7.40
CA PHE A 107 -3.05 0.27 6.64
C PHE A 107 -3.68 -0.99 7.25
N ASP A 108 -4.07 -0.97 8.52
CA ASP A 108 -4.76 -2.08 9.17
C ASP A 108 -6.18 -2.26 8.64
N GLU A 109 -6.77 -1.19 8.11
CA GLU A 109 -8.06 -1.19 7.41
C GLU A 109 -7.90 -1.39 5.89
N SER A 110 -6.71 -1.75 5.41
CA SER A 110 -6.40 -1.91 3.99
C SER A 110 -6.17 -3.37 3.57
N VAL A 111 -6.24 -3.62 2.27
CA VAL A 111 -5.99 -4.93 1.68
C VAL A 111 -4.96 -4.82 0.55
N PHE A 112 -4.43 -5.96 0.09
CA PHE A 112 -3.81 -6.03 -1.24
C PHE A 112 -4.90 -5.97 -2.30
N ASN A 113 -5.16 -4.76 -2.81
CA ASN A 113 -6.29 -4.46 -3.68
C ASN A 113 -5.97 -4.58 -5.18
N ARG A 114 -4.72 -4.91 -5.56
CA ARG A 114 -4.36 -5.18 -6.96
C ARG A 114 -3.14 -6.09 -7.08
N VAL A 115 -3.30 -7.23 -7.75
CA VAL A 115 -2.26 -8.25 -7.92
C VAL A 115 -2.02 -8.54 -9.40
N VAL A 116 -0.78 -8.31 -9.86
CA VAL A 116 -0.37 -8.63 -11.24
C VAL A 116 0.84 -9.55 -11.18
N LYS A 117 0.60 -10.85 -11.44
CA LYS A 117 1.63 -11.89 -11.46
C LYS A 117 2.75 -11.54 -12.44
N GLY A 118 4.00 -11.69 -11.98
CA GLY A 118 5.21 -11.34 -12.72
C GLY A 118 5.54 -9.85 -12.71
N PHE A 119 4.74 -9.02 -12.03
CA PHE A 119 4.91 -7.57 -11.97
C PHE A 119 4.96 -7.07 -10.53
N ALA A 120 3.82 -6.95 -9.85
CA ALA A 120 3.74 -6.38 -8.50
C ALA A 120 2.46 -6.78 -7.76
N VAL A 121 2.54 -6.76 -6.43
CA VAL A 121 1.39 -6.83 -5.53
C VAL A 121 1.21 -5.48 -4.85
N GLN A 122 0.04 -4.88 -5.02
CA GLN A 122 -0.26 -3.53 -4.58
C GLN A 122 -1.33 -3.54 -3.49
N GLY A 123 -1.13 -2.72 -2.46
CA GLY A 123 -2.01 -2.59 -1.32
C GLY A 123 -2.12 -1.15 -0.80
N GLY A 124 -2.80 -0.99 0.33
CA GLY A 124 -2.98 0.30 1.00
C GLY A 124 -4.34 0.97 0.78
N SER A 125 -5.24 0.32 0.04
CA SER A 125 -6.62 0.77 -0.15
C SER A 125 -7.64 -0.31 0.25
N SER A 126 -8.88 0.11 0.51
CA SER A 126 -10.02 -0.73 0.88
C SER A 126 -11.33 0.02 0.62
N GLU A 127 -12.40 -0.71 0.32
CA GLU A 127 -13.75 -0.16 0.17
C GLU A 127 -14.39 0.20 1.54
N HIS A 128 -13.79 -0.25 2.65
CA HIS A 128 -14.39 -0.18 3.99
C HIS A 128 -13.55 0.61 5.01
N ARG A 129 -12.67 1.51 4.55
CA ARG A 129 -11.85 2.33 5.46
C ARG A 129 -12.73 3.27 6.30
N THR A 130 -12.57 3.21 7.62
CA THR A 130 -13.27 4.07 8.59
C THR A 130 -12.40 5.26 9.02
N ILE A 131 -11.08 5.11 9.02
CA ILE A 131 -10.14 6.17 9.38
C ILE A 131 -10.15 7.27 8.32
N ARG A 132 -10.50 8.49 8.74
CA ARG A 132 -10.54 9.67 7.87
C ARG A 132 -9.13 10.23 7.63
N LEU A 133 -8.80 10.39 6.36
CA LEU A 133 -7.53 10.91 5.85
C LEU A 133 -7.84 11.91 4.74
N ASN A 134 -7.18 13.07 4.73
CA ASN A 134 -7.30 13.97 3.58
C ASN A 134 -6.61 13.36 2.35
N ARG A 135 -7.04 13.71 1.14
CA ARG A 135 -6.31 13.30 -0.06
C ARG A 135 -5.07 14.18 -0.20
N TYR A 136 -3.89 13.58 -0.08
CA TYR A 136 -2.61 14.21 -0.38
C TYR A 136 -1.65 13.23 -1.05
N ARG A 137 -0.64 13.79 -1.68
CA ARG A 137 0.42 13.12 -2.42
C ARG A 137 1.78 13.53 -1.89
N LEU A 138 2.79 12.72 -2.20
CA LEU A 138 4.17 12.91 -1.75
C LEU A 138 5.07 13.37 -2.91
N PRO A 139 5.97 14.35 -2.72
CA PRO A 139 6.98 14.66 -3.72
C PRO A 139 7.88 13.44 -3.98
N PRO A 140 8.31 13.20 -5.23
CA PRO A 140 9.09 12.01 -5.57
C PRO A 140 10.49 12.05 -4.93
N GLU A 141 10.93 10.92 -4.36
CA GLU A 141 12.27 10.77 -3.75
C GLU A 141 13.09 9.76 -4.56
N LEU A 142 13.35 10.08 -5.83
CA LEU A 142 14.03 9.18 -6.76
C LEU A 142 15.51 9.04 -6.40
N ARG A 143 15.94 7.81 -6.09
CA ARG A 143 17.33 7.47 -5.78
C ARG A 143 17.85 6.48 -6.82
N PRO A 144 18.92 6.80 -7.57
CA PRO A 144 19.44 5.88 -8.57
C PRO A 144 19.88 4.51 -8.02
N ALA A 145 20.25 4.46 -6.73
CA ALA A 145 20.61 3.25 -6.01
C ALA A 145 19.39 2.38 -5.64
N HIS A 146 18.19 2.96 -5.52
CA HIS A 146 16.96 2.25 -5.21
C HIS A 146 16.17 2.03 -6.50
N PHE A 147 16.17 0.79 -6.96
CA PHE A 147 15.57 0.39 -8.22
C PHE A 147 14.61 -0.76 -8.00
N HIS A 148 13.75 -1.01 -8.99
CA HIS A 148 12.62 -1.93 -8.87
C HIS A 148 13.06 -3.39 -9.04
N ARG A 149 14.05 -3.81 -8.27
CA ARG A 149 14.38 -5.24 -8.09
C ARG A 149 13.25 -5.96 -7.37
N ARG A 150 13.16 -7.27 -7.55
CA ARG A 150 12.25 -8.13 -6.80
C ARG A 150 12.39 -7.89 -5.29
N GLY A 151 11.27 -7.77 -4.59
CA GLY A 151 11.19 -7.44 -3.17
C GLY A 151 11.23 -5.94 -2.85
N ALA A 152 11.51 -5.06 -3.82
CA ALA A 152 11.49 -3.62 -3.59
C ALA A 152 10.07 -3.13 -3.21
N LEU A 153 9.99 -2.23 -2.23
CA LEU A 153 8.77 -1.52 -1.84
C LEU A 153 8.74 -0.15 -2.52
N GLY A 154 7.76 0.06 -3.40
CA GLY A 154 7.54 1.30 -4.12
C GLY A 154 6.21 1.95 -3.78
N MET A 155 6.09 3.26 -4.05
CA MET A 155 4.83 3.99 -3.93
C MET A 155 4.22 4.23 -5.30
N ALA A 156 2.93 3.90 -5.46
CA ALA A 156 2.21 4.10 -6.70
C ALA A 156 2.00 5.58 -6.99
N ARG A 157 1.75 5.90 -8.26
CA ARG A 157 1.35 7.24 -8.68
C ARG A 157 0.39 7.13 -9.86
N TYR A 158 -0.44 8.15 -10.01
CA TYR A 158 -1.58 8.16 -10.90
C TYR A 158 -1.62 9.45 -11.71
N ASP A 159 -2.35 9.40 -12.83
CA ASP A 159 -2.77 10.55 -13.63
C ASP A 159 -1.63 11.47 -14.09
N ASP A 160 -0.60 10.92 -14.77
CA ASP A 160 0.59 11.67 -15.22
C ASP A 160 0.26 13.02 -15.91
N GLU A 161 -0.81 13.07 -16.70
CA GLU A 161 -1.27 14.30 -17.37
C GLU A 161 -1.71 15.39 -16.39
N GLN A 162 -2.35 15.00 -15.29
CA GLN A 162 -2.83 15.89 -14.22
C GLN A 162 -1.87 15.90 -13.00
N ASN A 163 -0.74 15.21 -13.13
CA ASN A 163 0.29 15.06 -12.11
C ASN A 163 1.69 15.24 -12.73
N PRO A 164 1.99 16.41 -13.34
CA PRO A 164 3.27 16.65 -14.00
C PRO A 164 4.44 16.62 -13.01
N GLY A 165 4.19 16.94 -11.73
CA GLY A 165 5.16 16.81 -10.63
C GLY A 165 5.46 15.37 -10.22
N LYS A 166 4.77 14.38 -10.83
CA LYS A 166 4.91 12.94 -10.56
C LYS A 166 4.81 12.60 -9.07
N LEU A 167 3.92 13.29 -8.36
CA LEU A 167 3.71 13.08 -6.94
C LEU A 167 3.15 11.67 -6.71
N SER A 168 3.66 10.98 -5.69
CA SER A 168 3.25 9.62 -5.33
C SER A 168 1.96 9.64 -4.51
N SER A 169 1.18 8.57 -4.56
CA SER A 169 0.09 8.33 -3.61
C SER A 169 0.62 8.38 -2.17
N SER A 170 -0.25 8.72 -1.22
CA SER A 170 0.08 8.62 0.21
C SER A 170 -0.19 7.23 0.77
N THR A 171 -1.04 6.43 0.13
CA THR A 171 -1.52 5.14 0.67
C THR A 171 -1.21 3.97 -0.24
N ASP A 172 -1.22 4.14 -1.55
CA ASP A 172 -1.11 3.02 -2.49
C ASP A 172 0.35 2.59 -2.68
N PHE A 173 0.79 1.59 -1.92
CA PHE A 173 2.14 1.01 -2.02
C PHE A 173 2.13 -0.31 -2.80
N TYR A 174 3.30 -0.77 -3.26
CA TYR A 174 3.42 -2.08 -3.88
C TYR A 174 4.77 -2.74 -3.59
N PHE A 175 4.77 -4.07 -3.56
CA PHE A 175 5.99 -4.86 -3.64
C PHE A 175 6.21 -5.35 -5.06
N VAL A 176 7.46 -5.26 -5.51
CA VAL A 176 7.87 -5.76 -6.81
C VAL A 176 8.02 -7.28 -6.77
N GLN A 177 7.19 -7.99 -7.52
CA GLN A 177 7.41 -9.42 -7.77
C GLN A 177 8.40 -9.61 -8.93
N GLY A 178 8.12 -8.94 -10.05
CA GLY A 178 8.97 -8.91 -11.24
C GLY A 178 9.25 -10.28 -11.86
N SER A 179 10.13 -10.26 -12.86
CA SER A 179 10.69 -11.46 -13.51
C SER A 179 12.16 -11.24 -13.83
N THR A 180 12.90 -12.31 -14.04
CA THR A 180 14.29 -12.24 -14.54
C THR A 180 14.31 -11.89 -16.02
N MET A 181 15.35 -11.19 -16.47
CA MET A 181 15.52 -10.79 -17.87
C MET A 181 16.99 -10.59 -18.22
N THR A 182 17.33 -10.64 -19.50
CA THR A 182 18.72 -10.41 -19.91
C THR A 182 19.17 -8.97 -19.64
N PRO A 183 20.48 -8.71 -19.50
CA PRO A 183 21.01 -7.35 -19.38
C PRO A 183 20.48 -6.40 -20.46
N ALA A 184 20.45 -6.84 -21.72
CA ALA A 184 19.92 -6.06 -22.83
C ALA A 184 18.42 -5.75 -22.70
N GLN A 185 17.61 -6.75 -22.29
CA GLN A 185 16.18 -6.54 -22.04
C GLN A 185 15.95 -5.55 -20.90
N SER A 186 16.66 -5.72 -19.77
CA SER A 186 16.52 -4.81 -18.63
C SER A 186 16.87 -3.37 -19.01
N GLN A 187 17.94 -3.18 -19.78
CA GLN A 187 18.37 -1.88 -20.26
C GLN A 187 17.36 -1.25 -21.23
N ALA A 188 16.77 -2.03 -22.12
CA ALA A 188 15.77 -1.55 -23.07
C ALA A 188 14.44 -1.16 -22.40
N MET A 189 14.09 -1.83 -21.30
CA MET A 189 12.88 -1.52 -20.52
C MET A 189 13.06 -0.33 -19.58
N ALA A 190 14.28 -0.12 -19.08
CA ALA A 190 14.55 0.94 -18.13
C ALA A 190 14.43 2.33 -18.76
N GLY A 191 13.81 3.26 -18.03
CA GLY A 191 13.77 4.68 -18.42
C GLY A 191 15.09 5.44 -18.21
N ARG A 192 16.20 4.73 -17.96
CA ARG A 192 17.52 5.27 -17.62
C ARG A 192 18.63 4.26 -17.95
N ILE A 193 19.87 4.74 -17.97
CA ILE A 193 21.05 3.87 -18.07
C ILE A 193 21.20 3.07 -16.77
N LEU A 194 21.28 1.74 -16.89
CA LEU A 194 21.53 0.84 -15.77
C LEU A 194 23.02 0.60 -15.61
N THR A 195 23.46 0.48 -14.37
CA THR A 195 24.82 0.00 -14.07
C THR A 195 24.94 -1.49 -14.39
N PRO A 196 26.17 -2.01 -14.64
CA PRO A 196 26.39 -3.44 -14.83
C PRO A 196 25.86 -4.29 -13.65
N GLU A 197 25.93 -3.76 -12.43
CA GLU A 197 25.40 -4.43 -11.24
C GLU A 197 23.86 -4.49 -11.25
N GLN A 198 23.18 -3.40 -11.61
CA GLN A 198 21.72 -3.40 -11.75
C GLN A 198 21.24 -4.39 -12.81
N GLN A 199 21.93 -4.43 -13.96
CA GLN A 199 21.63 -5.41 -15.01
C GLN A 199 21.82 -6.85 -14.51
N ARG A 200 22.88 -7.11 -13.73
CA ARG A 200 23.12 -8.42 -13.11
C ARG A 200 22.00 -8.79 -12.15
N VAL A 201 21.56 -7.87 -11.29
CA VAL A 201 20.43 -8.10 -10.37
C VAL A 201 19.15 -8.42 -11.14
N TYR A 202 18.84 -7.70 -12.22
CA TYR A 202 17.68 -8.05 -13.05
C TYR A 202 17.80 -9.41 -13.76
N ALA A 203 19.02 -9.84 -14.07
CA ALA A 203 19.26 -11.15 -14.67
C ALA A 203 19.13 -12.31 -13.67
N THR A 204 19.53 -12.13 -12.41
CA THR A 204 19.59 -13.22 -11.43
C THR A 204 18.44 -13.22 -10.42
N VAL A 205 18.02 -12.04 -9.96
CA VAL A 205 16.99 -11.85 -8.93
C VAL A 205 15.65 -11.43 -9.56
N GLY A 206 15.71 -10.69 -10.66
CA GLY A 206 14.54 -10.17 -11.36
C GLY A 206 14.01 -8.85 -10.81
N GLY A 207 12.97 -8.33 -11.45
CA GLY A 207 12.38 -7.05 -11.09
C GLY A 207 11.53 -6.45 -12.22
N VAL A 208 11.34 -5.14 -12.18
CA VAL A 208 10.52 -4.38 -13.13
C VAL A 208 11.25 -3.07 -13.53
N PRO A 209 12.24 -3.14 -14.44
CA PRO A 209 13.03 -1.96 -14.83
C PRO A 209 12.23 -0.82 -15.43
N SER A 210 11.05 -1.09 -16.00
CA SER A 210 10.18 -0.07 -16.59
C SER A 210 9.66 0.97 -15.59
N LEU A 211 9.79 0.71 -14.28
CA LEU A 211 9.45 1.65 -13.21
C LEU A 211 10.64 2.50 -12.76
N ASP A 212 11.87 2.15 -13.14
CA ASP A 212 13.08 2.84 -12.69
C ASP A 212 13.13 4.30 -13.13
N GLY A 213 13.50 5.18 -12.20
CA GLY A 213 13.54 6.63 -12.43
C GLY A 213 12.16 7.27 -12.58
N ARG A 214 11.08 6.52 -12.34
CA ARG A 214 9.69 7.01 -12.49
C ARG A 214 8.87 6.92 -11.21
N TYR A 215 9.21 6.01 -10.32
CA TYR A 215 8.51 5.78 -9.05
C TYR A 215 9.52 5.73 -7.91
N THR A 216 9.11 6.21 -6.73
CA THR A 216 9.94 6.16 -5.52
C THR A 216 9.96 4.73 -4.99
N VAL A 217 11.16 4.16 -4.85
CA VAL A 217 11.42 2.97 -4.04
C VAL A 217 11.93 3.45 -2.68
N PHE A 218 11.23 3.10 -1.60
CA PHE A 218 11.49 3.62 -0.25
C PHE A 218 11.73 2.52 0.80
N GLY A 219 11.80 1.27 0.36
CA GLY A 219 12.13 0.14 1.21
C GLY A 219 12.26 -1.15 0.43
N GLU A 220 12.37 -2.26 1.15
CA GLU A 220 12.45 -3.60 0.59
C GLU A 220 12.03 -4.68 1.59
N ILE A 221 11.55 -5.80 1.06
CA ILE A 221 11.31 -7.02 1.80
C ILE A 221 12.66 -7.60 2.26
N THR A 222 12.80 -7.86 3.56
CA THR A 222 13.93 -8.60 4.13
C THR A 222 13.56 -10.04 4.48
N GLU A 223 12.29 -10.33 4.77
CA GLU A 223 11.75 -11.68 5.02
C GLU A 223 10.33 -11.79 4.46
N GLY A 224 9.93 -12.97 3.98
CA GLY A 224 8.59 -13.20 3.44
C GLY A 224 8.43 -12.97 1.92
N LEU A 225 9.50 -13.16 1.14
CA LEU A 225 9.38 -13.16 -0.34
C LEU A 225 8.43 -14.26 -0.86
N ASP A 226 8.37 -15.41 -0.18
CA ASP A 226 7.42 -16.49 -0.50
C ASP A 226 5.98 -16.08 -0.16
N VAL A 227 5.77 -15.29 0.89
CA VAL A 227 4.46 -14.73 1.26
C VAL A 227 3.99 -13.75 0.19
N MET A 228 4.87 -12.87 -0.30
CA MET A 228 4.59 -12.02 -1.46
C MET A 228 4.19 -12.86 -2.69
N ASP A 229 4.87 -13.98 -2.96
CA ASP A 229 4.50 -14.85 -4.08
C ASP A 229 3.15 -15.54 -3.89
N LYS A 230 2.80 -15.97 -2.68
CA LYS A 230 1.48 -16.53 -2.38
C LYS A 230 0.38 -15.50 -2.68
N ILE A 231 0.56 -14.25 -2.23
CA ILE A 231 -0.34 -13.14 -2.54
C ILE A 231 -0.42 -12.92 -4.06
N ALA A 232 0.73 -12.93 -4.74
CA ALA A 232 0.80 -12.69 -6.18
C ALA A 232 0.10 -13.78 -7.03
N ASN A 233 -0.14 -14.95 -6.46
CA ASN A 233 -0.80 -16.09 -7.10
C ASN A 233 -2.27 -16.24 -6.67
N GLU A 234 -2.82 -15.31 -5.88
CA GLU A 234 -4.25 -15.31 -5.56
C GLU A 234 -5.11 -15.23 -6.83
N PRO A 235 -6.21 -15.99 -6.91
CA PRO A 235 -7.24 -15.75 -7.91
C PRO A 235 -7.75 -14.31 -7.80
N VAL A 236 -7.82 -13.62 -8.93
CA VAL A 236 -8.26 -12.22 -9.00
C VAL A 236 -9.45 -12.05 -9.93
N ASP A 237 -10.20 -10.97 -9.74
CA ASP A 237 -11.23 -10.54 -10.65
C ASP A 237 -10.67 -9.80 -11.89
N ALA A 238 -11.57 -9.25 -12.71
CA ALA A 238 -11.23 -8.50 -13.91
C ALA A 238 -10.37 -7.24 -13.63
N TYR A 239 -10.48 -6.64 -12.45
CA TYR A 239 -9.74 -5.46 -12.00
C TYR A 239 -8.42 -5.83 -11.32
N LYS A 240 -8.10 -7.13 -11.26
CA LYS A 240 -6.93 -7.69 -10.59
C LYS A 240 -7.01 -7.60 -9.07
N TRP A 241 -8.21 -7.43 -8.51
CA TRP A 241 -8.45 -7.50 -7.07
C TRP A 241 -8.60 -8.97 -6.64
N PRO A 242 -7.94 -9.45 -5.57
CA PRO A 242 -8.09 -10.83 -5.08
C PRO A 242 -9.54 -11.20 -4.78
N LEU A 243 -10.02 -12.35 -5.27
CA LEU A 243 -11.41 -12.80 -5.02
C LEU A 243 -11.72 -12.99 -3.53
N LYS A 244 -10.68 -13.28 -2.74
CA LYS A 244 -10.71 -13.25 -1.29
C LYS A 244 -9.68 -12.25 -0.81
N ASP A 245 -10.16 -11.20 -0.14
CA ASP A 245 -9.30 -10.15 0.38
C ASP A 245 -8.11 -10.70 1.18
N VAL A 246 -6.97 -10.05 0.98
CA VAL A 246 -5.77 -10.25 1.79
C VAL A 246 -5.59 -8.97 2.60
N GLY A 247 -6.18 -8.97 3.80
CA GLY A 247 -6.02 -7.87 4.75
C GLY A 247 -4.60 -7.75 5.27
N ILE A 248 -4.26 -6.53 5.67
CA ILE A 248 -2.96 -6.15 6.20
C ILE A 248 -3.13 -5.74 7.66
N ARG A 249 -2.20 -6.13 8.53
CA ARG A 249 -2.01 -5.52 9.85
C ARG A 249 -0.55 -5.12 9.97
N MET A 250 -0.27 -3.90 10.38
CA MET A 250 1.08 -3.35 10.52
C MET A 250 1.62 -3.52 11.94
N GLU A 251 2.87 -3.94 12.02
CA GLU A 251 3.72 -3.84 13.22
C GLU A 251 4.92 -2.95 12.89
N ILE A 252 5.25 -1.98 13.76
CA ILE A 252 6.42 -1.11 13.58
C ILE A 252 7.65 -1.76 14.17
N LEU A 253 8.74 -1.79 13.41
CA LEU A 253 10.04 -2.26 13.89
C LEU A 253 10.84 -1.10 14.50
N PRO A 254 11.40 -1.25 15.71
CA PRO A 254 12.21 -0.22 16.36
C PRO A 254 13.44 0.18 15.53
#